data_AF-A0A949U027-F1
#
_entry.id   AF-A0A949U027-F1
#
_cell.length_a   1.000
_cell.length_b   1.000
_cell.length_c   1.000
_cell.angle_alpha   90.00
_cell.angle_beta   90.00
_cell.angle_gamma   90.00
#
_symmetry.space_group_name_H-M   'P 1'
#
loop_
_entity.id
_entity.type
_entity.pdbx_description
1 polymer ?
#
loop_
_entity_poly.entity_id
_entity_poly.type
_entity_poly.pdbx_seq_one_letter_code
_entity_poly.pdbx_strand_id
1 'polypeptide(L)'
;MGLFKGLLDTFINKTSSLQKNMELISHPVFIKEFCKENVQIEDLQNIMITLDDEEKKERISRDITYLKQGMFGEQNVFFELKNANIPFLCLHDIRLEYEGLSAQIDFLILTKQYICILETKQLQGNIDVNKEGNFIRVYTDKLGKTTRSGMYSPVEQNRKHVNLVKKILKEKFNIDKMPVKSLIVMANPKTIIRKSYAPEEIQEQIIRAENLESYLSKWIDEIDYNLKEDEVFNIANYLKESHKPITFDYNAKYKLDEKTSNFNSNKSKMEKYEKQKSHKIVKDEEVLMKCKEIQSDDVNTLREQLKKFRLETSKRENIRAYFVFNNDEMESLIEKRPQSEKELLKVRGFGEKKVEKYGKEILNILKN
;
A
#
# COMPACT_ATOMS: atom_id res chain seq x y z
N MET A 1 26.21 -32.50 8.60
CA MET A 1 26.61 -31.72 7.41
C MET A 1 25.93 -32.14 6.09
N GLY A 2 25.27 -33.31 6.00
CA GLY A 2 24.63 -33.76 4.73
C GLY A 2 23.23 -33.19 4.43
N LEU A 3 22.43 -32.87 5.45
CA LEU A 3 21.03 -32.42 5.27
C LEU A 3 20.90 -30.99 4.72
N PHE A 4 21.83 -30.09 5.07
CA PHE A 4 21.83 -28.71 4.60
C PHE A 4 22.25 -28.58 3.13
N LYS A 5 23.10 -29.50 2.65
CA LYS A 5 23.57 -29.52 1.26
C LYS A 5 22.45 -29.98 0.30
N GLY A 6 21.67 -30.98 0.72
CA GLY A 6 20.51 -31.43 -0.05
C GLY A 6 19.41 -30.36 -0.18
N LEU A 7 19.15 -29.57 0.87
CA LEU A 7 18.22 -28.43 0.80
C LEU A 7 18.72 -27.33 -0.14
N LEU A 8 20.02 -27.00 -0.12
CA LEU A 8 20.63 -26.03 -1.03
C LEU A 8 20.57 -26.49 -2.50
N ASP A 9 20.88 -27.75 -2.78
CA ASP A 9 20.89 -28.29 -4.15
C ASP A 9 19.45 -28.42 -4.71
N THR A 10 18.47 -28.68 -3.84
CA THR A 10 17.05 -28.66 -4.22
C THR A 10 16.58 -27.23 -4.49
N PHE A 11 17.11 -26.24 -3.74
CA PHE A 11 16.84 -24.82 -3.97
C PHE A 11 17.45 -24.34 -5.29
N ILE A 12 18.70 -24.70 -5.58
CA ILE A 12 19.43 -24.33 -6.81
C ILE A 12 18.72 -24.89 -8.06
N ASN A 13 18.23 -26.13 -7.98
CA ASN A 13 17.48 -26.74 -9.08
C ASN A 13 16.04 -26.21 -9.22
N LYS A 14 15.45 -25.66 -8.14
CA LYS A 14 14.14 -24.97 -8.22
C LYS A 14 14.30 -23.53 -8.72
N THR A 15 15.44 -22.89 -8.45
CA THR A 15 15.80 -21.60 -9.07
C THR A 15 16.15 -21.75 -10.55
N SER A 16 16.63 -22.90 -11.02
CA SER A 16 16.92 -23.10 -12.46
C SER A 16 15.67 -23.17 -13.34
N SER A 17 14.51 -23.57 -12.80
CA SER A 17 13.22 -23.47 -13.49
C SER A 17 12.60 -22.06 -13.42
N LEU A 18 13.01 -21.23 -12.46
CA LEU A 18 12.69 -19.80 -12.37
C LEU A 18 13.65 -18.92 -13.19
N GLN A 19 14.83 -19.43 -13.58
CA GLN A 19 15.85 -18.72 -14.36
C GLN A 19 15.44 -18.42 -15.81
N LYS A 20 14.27 -18.87 -16.28
CA LYS A 20 13.91 -18.75 -17.70
C LYS A 20 13.12 -17.49 -18.09
N ASN A 21 12.96 -16.51 -17.19
CA ASN A 21 12.49 -15.15 -17.53
C ASN A 21 12.88 -14.15 -16.40
N MET A 22 14.17 -13.91 -16.17
CA MET A 22 14.58 -12.70 -15.43
C MET A 22 14.53 -11.51 -16.39
N GLU A 23 13.33 -10.95 -16.57
CA GLU A 23 13.22 -9.58 -17.05
C GLU A 23 13.95 -8.68 -16.05
N LEU A 24 14.91 -7.88 -16.53
CA LEU A 24 15.54 -6.82 -15.75
C LEU A 24 14.45 -6.04 -15.02
N ILE A 25 14.63 -5.79 -13.71
CA ILE A 25 13.67 -4.99 -12.95
C ILE A 25 13.60 -3.62 -13.63
N SER A 26 12.51 -3.34 -14.34
CA SER A 26 12.30 -2.11 -15.11
C SER A 26 11.17 -1.24 -14.53
N HIS A 27 10.44 -1.80 -13.57
CA HIS A 27 9.31 -1.19 -12.86
C HIS A 27 9.21 -1.78 -11.44
N PRO A 28 8.41 -1.19 -10.53
CA PRO A 28 8.15 -1.74 -9.21
C PRO A 28 7.65 -3.19 -9.26
N VAL A 29 8.23 -4.07 -8.45
CA VAL A 29 7.81 -5.48 -8.30
C VAL A 29 7.55 -5.79 -6.83
N PHE A 30 6.33 -6.20 -6.49
CA PHE A 30 5.95 -6.52 -5.11
C PHE A 30 6.12 -8.02 -4.85
N ILE A 31 7.14 -8.37 -4.06
CA ILE A 31 7.43 -9.76 -3.66
C ILE A 31 6.47 -10.22 -2.55
N LYS A 32 6.02 -9.29 -1.70
CA LYS A 32 4.87 -9.41 -0.80
C LYS A 32 4.00 -8.17 -1.01
N GLU A 33 2.81 -8.35 -1.57
CA GLU A 33 1.89 -7.26 -1.95
C GLU A 33 0.97 -6.85 -0.79
N PHE A 34 0.42 -5.64 -0.89
CA PHE A 34 -0.56 -5.10 0.04
C PHE A 34 -1.84 -5.95 0.08
N CYS A 35 -2.24 -6.35 1.30
CA CYS A 35 -3.48 -7.07 1.52
C CYS A 35 -4.59 -6.11 2.01
N LYS A 36 -5.71 -6.07 1.28
CA LYS A 36 -6.90 -5.28 1.69
C LYS A 36 -7.62 -5.89 2.89
N GLU A 37 -7.46 -7.18 3.10
CA GLU A 37 -8.09 -7.92 4.19
C GLU A 37 -7.13 -7.95 5.39
N ASN A 38 -7.65 -7.61 6.56
CA ASN A 38 -6.87 -7.58 7.79
C ASN A 38 -7.53 -8.51 8.82
N VAL A 39 -6.83 -9.61 9.09
CA VAL A 39 -7.27 -10.67 10.01
C VAL A 39 -7.57 -10.11 11.40
N GLN A 40 -6.76 -9.16 11.89
CA GLN A 40 -6.99 -8.55 13.19
C GLN A 40 -8.30 -7.73 13.22
N ILE A 41 -8.66 -7.02 12.15
CA ILE A 41 -9.95 -6.34 12.08
C ILE A 41 -11.10 -7.34 12.12
N GLU A 42 -10.97 -8.47 11.42
CA GLU A 42 -11.97 -9.53 11.42
C GLU A 42 -12.14 -10.16 12.81
N ASP A 43 -11.03 -10.52 13.46
CA ASP A 43 -11.03 -11.06 14.83
C ASP A 43 -11.75 -10.12 15.80
N LEU A 44 -11.41 -8.83 15.75
CA LEU A 44 -12.01 -7.82 16.63
C LEU A 44 -13.51 -7.63 16.38
N GLN A 45 -13.93 -7.70 15.11
CA GLN A 45 -15.36 -7.68 14.76
C GLN A 45 -16.07 -8.91 15.33
N ASN A 46 -15.47 -10.09 15.20
CA ASN A 46 -16.00 -11.35 15.74
C ASN A 46 -16.16 -11.30 17.27
N ILE A 47 -15.17 -10.75 17.98
CA ILE A 47 -15.22 -10.53 19.44
C ILE A 47 -16.37 -9.58 19.79
N MET A 48 -16.54 -8.48 19.05
CA MET A 48 -17.56 -7.47 19.34
C MET A 48 -19.00 -8.01 19.27
N ILE A 49 -19.27 -9.01 18.45
CA ILE A 49 -20.60 -9.66 18.33
C ILE A 49 -20.94 -10.51 19.55
N THR A 50 -19.92 -11.17 20.10
CA THR A 50 -20.08 -12.14 21.19
C THR A 50 -19.96 -11.48 22.57
N LEU A 51 -19.39 -10.28 22.63
CA LEU A 51 -19.26 -9.50 23.84
C LEU A 51 -20.60 -8.84 24.23
N ASP A 52 -20.92 -8.79 25.51
CA ASP A 52 -22.09 -8.07 26.02
C ASP A 52 -21.71 -6.74 26.72
N ASP A 53 -20.43 -6.58 27.10
CA ASP A 53 -19.88 -5.39 27.74
C ASP A 53 -19.71 -4.23 26.74
N GLU A 54 -20.58 -3.22 26.85
CA GLU A 54 -20.60 -2.06 25.95
C GLU A 54 -19.35 -1.17 26.06
N GLU A 55 -18.73 -1.05 27.23
CA GLU A 55 -17.50 -0.27 27.40
C GLU A 55 -16.33 -0.94 26.65
N LYS A 56 -16.22 -2.26 26.79
CA LYS A 56 -15.23 -3.04 26.04
C LYS A 56 -15.50 -3.02 24.54
N LYS A 57 -16.77 -3.07 24.09
CA LYS A 57 -17.13 -2.89 22.67
C LYS A 57 -16.71 -1.52 22.14
N GLU A 58 -16.94 -0.45 22.89
CA GLU A 58 -16.53 0.90 22.47
C GLU A 58 -15.01 0.98 22.34
N ARG A 59 -14.25 0.37 23.26
CA ARG A 59 -12.79 0.28 23.17
C ARG A 59 -12.33 -0.51 21.95
N ILE A 60 -12.94 -1.67 21.66
CA ILE A 60 -12.64 -2.47 20.48
C ILE A 60 -12.97 -1.71 19.19
N SER A 61 -14.11 -1.02 19.15
CA SER A 61 -14.55 -0.21 18.00
C SER A 61 -13.58 0.94 17.69
N ARG A 62 -13.06 1.60 18.74
CA ARG A 62 -11.98 2.60 18.60
C ARG A 62 -10.70 1.99 18.02
N ASP A 63 -10.28 0.82 18.52
CA ASP A 63 -9.09 0.12 18.01
C ASP A 63 -9.27 -0.29 16.54
N ILE A 64 -10.44 -0.82 16.14
CA ILE A 64 -10.78 -1.10 14.73
C ILE A 64 -10.68 0.17 13.88
N THR A 65 -11.17 1.30 14.39
CA THR A 65 -11.12 2.59 13.68
C THR A 65 -9.68 3.04 13.44
N TYR A 66 -8.80 2.89 14.44
CA TYR A 66 -7.38 3.21 14.28
C TYR A 66 -6.67 2.28 13.29
N LEU A 67 -6.96 0.97 13.33
CA LEU A 67 -6.42 0.01 12.36
C LEU A 67 -6.84 0.35 10.93
N LYS A 68 -8.13 0.66 10.71
CA LYS A 68 -8.63 1.08 9.39
C LYS A 68 -7.97 2.36 8.90
N GLN A 69 -7.74 3.33 9.77
CA GLN A 69 -7.02 4.55 9.41
C GLN A 69 -5.57 4.25 9.00
N GLY A 70 -4.86 3.40 9.76
CA GLY A 70 -3.52 2.94 9.40
C GLY A 70 -3.48 2.29 8.03
N MET A 71 -4.35 1.29 7.79
CA MET A 71 -4.46 0.60 6.51
C MET A 71 -4.78 1.54 5.34
N PHE A 72 -5.64 2.54 5.54
CA PHE A 72 -5.92 3.53 4.51
C PHE A 72 -4.67 4.36 4.18
N GLY A 73 -3.89 4.74 5.19
CA GLY A 73 -2.61 5.40 4.99
C GLY A 73 -1.64 4.54 4.18
N GLU A 74 -1.47 3.28 4.56
CA GLU A 74 -0.63 2.32 3.84
C GLU A 74 -1.11 2.09 2.40
N GLN A 75 -2.43 2.00 2.19
CA GLN A 75 -3.01 1.85 0.85
C GLN A 75 -2.65 3.04 -0.06
N ASN A 76 -2.63 4.27 0.47
CA ASN A 76 -2.21 5.45 -0.29
C ASN A 76 -0.72 5.35 -0.67
N VAL A 77 0.14 4.97 0.28
CA VAL A 77 1.58 4.79 0.00
C VAL A 77 1.80 3.67 -1.03
N PHE A 78 1.09 2.55 -0.90
CA PHE A 78 1.13 1.47 -1.86
C PHE A 78 0.72 1.94 -3.28
N PHE A 79 -0.32 2.76 -3.39
CA PHE A 79 -0.74 3.34 -4.67
C PHE A 79 0.37 4.19 -5.31
N GLU A 80 1.01 5.07 -4.54
CA GLU A 80 2.15 5.87 -5.03
C GLU A 80 3.32 4.97 -5.48
N LEU A 81 3.68 3.96 -4.67
CA LEU A 81 4.75 3.02 -5.01
C LEU A 81 4.45 2.22 -6.28
N LYS A 82 3.20 1.78 -6.46
CA LYS A 82 2.80 0.98 -7.62
C LYS A 82 2.84 1.77 -8.93
N ASN A 83 2.64 3.09 -8.86
CA ASN A 83 2.66 3.98 -10.01
C ASN A 83 4.02 4.64 -10.25
N ALA A 84 5.00 4.40 -9.38
CA ALA A 84 6.34 4.98 -9.51
C ALA A 84 7.08 4.39 -10.73
N ASN A 85 7.77 5.23 -11.49
CA ASN A 85 8.50 4.80 -12.69
C ASN A 85 9.96 4.47 -12.39
N ILE A 86 10.21 3.76 -11.29
CA ILE A 86 11.55 3.39 -10.84
C ILE A 86 11.64 1.89 -10.54
N PRO A 87 12.77 1.24 -10.84
CA PRO A 87 12.93 -0.19 -10.64
C PRO A 87 13.27 -0.51 -9.18
N PHE A 88 12.41 -1.28 -8.52
CA PHE A 88 12.67 -1.80 -7.17
C PHE A 88 11.86 -3.07 -6.87
N LEU A 89 12.34 -3.85 -5.91
CA LEU A 89 11.54 -4.88 -5.24
C LEU A 89 10.91 -4.30 -3.97
N CYS A 90 9.67 -4.69 -3.66
CA CYS A 90 8.99 -4.24 -2.45
C CYS A 90 8.39 -5.40 -1.66
N LEU A 91 8.54 -5.33 -0.34
CA LEU A 91 7.91 -6.22 0.63
C LEU A 91 7.02 -5.37 1.55
N HIS A 92 5.71 -5.60 1.52
CA HIS A 92 4.75 -4.94 2.41
C HIS A 92 4.54 -5.75 3.70
N ASP A 93 4.38 -5.05 4.83
CA ASP A 93 3.97 -5.57 6.14
C ASP A 93 4.81 -6.79 6.60
N ILE A 94 6.13 -6.61 6.65
CA ILE A 94 7.04 -7.68 7.09
C ILE A 94 7.47 -7.48 8.54
N ARG A 95 7.17 -8.48 9.35
CA ARG A 95 7.77 -8.67 10.67
C ARG A 95 9.03 -9.53 10.60
N LEU A 96 10.17 -8.97 10.99
CA LEU A 96 11.45 -9.66 11.04
C LEU A 96 11.90 -9.84 12.49
N GLU A 97 12.50 -10.99 12.80
CA GLU A 97 13.12 -11.28 14.08
C GLU A 97 14.51 -11.85 13.86
N TYR A 98 15.53 -11.25 14.46
CA TYR A 98 16.90 -11.68 14.30
C TYR A 98 17.75 -11.36 15.53
N GLU A 99 18.35 -12.38 16.13
CA GLU A 99 19.21 -12.29 17.34
C GLU A 99 18.63 -11.39 18.45
N GLY A 100 17.38 -11.64 18.85
CA GLY A 100 16.70 -10.92 19.93
C GLY A 100 16.17 -9.53 19.55
N LEU A 101 16.45 -9.06 18.34
CA LEU A 101 15.83 -7.86 17.78
C LEU A 101 14.59 -8.22 16.97
N SER A 102 13.60 -7.34 16.97
CA SER A 102 12.41 -7.47 16.12
C SER A 102 11.99 -6.13 15.54
N ALA A 103 11.44 -6.14 14.33
CA ALA A 103 10.89 -4.97 13.67
C ALA A 103 9.68 -5.35 12.83
N GLN A 104 8.63 -4.51 12.87
CA GLN A 104 7.57 -4.48 11.88
C GLN A 104 7.93 -3.40 10.87
N ILE A 105 7.93 -3.73 9.58
CA ILE A 105 8.23 -2.79 8.50
C ILE A 105 7.05 -2.74 7.56
N ASP A 106 6.44 -1.56 7.42
CA ASP A 106 5.28 -1.35 6.55
C ASP A 106 5.66 -1.57 5.09
N PHE A 107 6.73 -0.93 4.61
CA PHE A 107 7.27 -1.21 3.27
C PHE A 107 8.79 -1.28 3.31
N LEU A 108 9.35 -2.37 2.79
CA LEU A 108 10.77 -2.52 2.56
C LEU A 108 11.04 -2.52 1.05
N ILE A 109 11.73 -1.49 0.59
CA ILE A 109 12.13 -1.30 -0.81
C ILE A 109 13.58 -1.77 -0.97
N LEU A 110 13.84 -2.57 -1.99
CA LEU A 110 15.16 -3.04 -2.34
C LEU A 110 15.48 -2.62 -3.77
N THR A 111 16.53 -1.82 -3.93
CA THR A 111 17.13 -1.47 -5.22
C THR A 111 18.53 -2.06 -5.30
N LYS A 112 19.21 -1.85 -6.42
CA LYS A 112 20.62 -2.24 -6.56
C LYS A 112 21.52 -1.30 -5.76
N GLN A 113 21.09 -0.06 -5.55
CA GLN A 113 21.87 1.00 -4.91
C GLN A 113 21.66 1.06 -3.39
N TYR A 114 20.44 0.80 -2.92
CA TYR A 114 20.07 0.94 -1.52
C TYR A 114 18.89 0.06 -1.13
N ILE A 115 18.72 -0.12 0.18
CA ILE A 115 17.48 -0.62 0.77
C ILE A 115 16.82 0.52 1.53
N CYS A 116 15.52 0.72 1.37
CA CYS A 116 14.78 1.77 2.06
C CYS A 116 13.63 1.20 2.88
N ILE A 117 13.58 1.58 4.15
CA ILE A 117 12.52 1.25 5.09
C ILE A 117 11.54 2.42 5.15
N LEU A 118 10.32 2.21 4.69
CA LEU A 118 9.24 3.18 4.82
C LEU A 118 8.36 2.82 6.01
N GLU A 119 8.14 3.79 6.88
CA GLU A 119 7.11 3.74 7.92
C GLU A 119 5.99 4.71 7.54
N THR A 120 4.76 4.20 7.51
CA THR A 120 3.59 4.97 7.12
C THR A 120 2.90 5.53 8.36
N LYS A 121 2.61 6.83 8.36
CA LYS A 121 1.91 7.49 9.45
C LYS A 121 0.63 8.17 8.95
N GLN A 122 -0.51 7.61 9.38
CA GLN A 122 -1.83 8.24 9.22
C GLN A 122 -2.20 9.04 10.48
N LEU A 123 -1.55 10.18 10.68
CA LEU A 123 -1.81 11.05 11.83
C LEU A 123 -2.85 12.13 11.49
N GLN A 124 -3.76 12.42 12.42
CA GLN A 124 -4.65 13.57 12.34
C GLN A 124 -4.07 14.79 13.06
N GLY A 125 -4.33 15.99 12.56
CA GLY A 125 -3.72 17.21 13.10
C GLY A 125 -2.33 17.45 12.51
N ASN A 126 -1.76 18.59 12.83
CA ASN A 126 -0.45 19.00 12.31
C ASN A 126 0.67 18.39 13.16
N ILE A 127 1.84 18.23 12.53
CA ILE A 127 3.03 17.70 13.17
C ILE A 127 4.09 18.80 13.18
N ASP A 128 4.48 19.22 14.37
CA ASP A 128 5.62 20.10 14.61
C ASP A 128 6.81 19.22 15.03
N VAL A 129 8.00 19.48 14.50
CA VAL A 129 9.25 18.87 14.97
C VAL A 129 10.16 19.98 15.47
N ASN A 130 10.55 19.90 16.74
CA ASN A 130 11.37 20.93 17.37
C ASN A 130 12.87 20.71 17.09
N LYS A 131 13.72 21.64 17.57
CA LYS A 131 15.18 21.60 17.35
C LYS A 131 15.88 20.42 18.02
N GLU A 132 15.29 19.86 19.07
CA GLU A 132 15.76 18.65 19.72
C GLU A 132 15.31 17.36 18.99
N GLY A 133 14.56 17.48 17.88
CA GLY A 133 14.03 16.32 17.15
C GLY A 133 12.78 15.69 17.78
N ASN A 134 12.16 16.35 18.76
CA ASN A 134 10.92 15.88 19.37
C ASN A 134 9.73 16.17 18.47
N PHE A 135 8.91 15.15 18.26
CA PHE A 135 7.68 15.24 17.50
C PHE A 135 6.54 15.71 18.42
N ILE A 136 5.83 16.74 17.99
CA ILE A 136 4.73 17.37 18.71
C ILE A 136 3.51 17.34 17.79
N ARG A 137 2.47 16.65 18.23
CA ARG A 137 1.19 16.65 17.54
C ARG A 137 0.37 17.85 17.99
N VAL A 138 -0.12 18.62 17.01
CA VAL A 138 -0.92 19.81 17.21
C VAL A 138 -2.31 19.57 16.64
N TYR A 139 -3.31 19.51 17.52
CA TYR A 139 -4.70 19.30 17.14
C TYR A 139 -5.51 20.54 17.46
N THR A 140 -6.34 20.98 16.51
CA THR A 140 -7.29 22.08 16.73
C THR A 140 -8.69 21.52 16.64
N ASP A 141 -9.47 21.69 17.71
CA ASP A 141 -10.86 21.24 17.75
C ASP A 141 -11.80 22.18 16.96
N LYS A 142 -13.08 21.78 16.87
CA LYS A 142 -14.11 22.58 16.17
C LYS A 142 -14.39 23.93 16.83
N LEU A 143 -14.00 24.09 18.11
CA LEU A 143 -14.17 25.33 18.87
C LEU A 143 -12.93 26.24 18.75
N GLY A 144 -11.93 25.84 17.98
CA GLY A 144 -10.69 26.60 17.76
C GLY A 144 -9.65 26.42 18.86
N LYS A 145 -9.88 25.54 19.85
CA LYS A 145 -8.90 25.26 20.91
C LYS A 145 -7.82 24.33 20.37
N THR A 146 -6.57 24.78 20.47
CA THR A 146 -5.41 23.99 20.08
C THR A 146 -4.83 23.23 21.27
N THR A 147 -4.68 21.92 21.13
CA THR A 147 -3.95 21.05 22.06
C THR A 147 -2.64 20.60 21.43
N ARG A 148 -1.59 20.53 22.27
CA ARG A 148 -0.26 20.03 21.88
C ARG A 148 0.08 18.83 22.75
N SER A 149 0.50 17.74 22.12
CA SER A 149 0.96 16.54 22.82
C SER A 149 2.25 16.02 22.18
N GLY A 150 3.23 15.68 23.01
CA GLY A 150 4.43 14.98 22.53
C GLY A 150 4.08 13.60 21.99
N MET A 151 4.83 13.13 21.00
CA MET A 151 4.75 11.76 20.49
C MET A 151 6.14 11.14 20.41
N TYR A 152 6.19 9.80 20.51
CA TYR A 152 7.44 9.07 20.30
C TYR A 152 7.95 9.30 18.88
N SER A 153 9.26 9.49 18.73
CA SER A 153 9.88 9.79 17.44
C SER A 153 9.79 8.59 16.49
N PRO A 154 9.07 8.72 15.35
CA PRO A 154 9.04 7.68 14.33
C PRO A 154 10.43 7.42 13.73
N VAL A 155 11.29 8.43 13.68
CA VAL A 155 12.68 8.31 13.22
C VAL A 155 13.49 7.37 14.13
N GLU A 156 13.34 7.54 15.44
CA GLU A 156 14.03 6.69 16.43
C GLU A 156 13.53 5.24 16.38
N GLN A 157 12.24 5.04 16.10
CA GLN A 157 11.67 3.71 15.85
C GLN A 157 12.34 3.06 14.64
N ASN A 158 12.37 3.77 13.51
CA ASN A 158 12.94 3.26 12.27
C ASN A 158 14.44 3.03 12.33
N ARG A 159 15.19 3.80 13.13
CA ARG A 159 16.63 3.53 13.33
C ARG A 159 16.87 2.10 13.85
N LYS A 160 15.98 1.57 14.70
CA LYS A 160 16.06 0.17 15.15
C LYS A 160 15.82 -0.82 14.00
N HIS A 161 14.88 -0.51 13.10
CA HIS A 161 14.59 -1.33 11.93
C HIS A 161 15.77 -1.34 10.95
N VAL A 162 16.39 -0.18 10.71
CA VAL A 162 17.61 -0.03 9.89
C VAL A 162 18.74 -0.90 10.43
N ASN A 163 18.97 -0.86 11.74
CA ASN A 163 20.03 -1.66 12.38
C ASN A 163 19.76 -3.17 12.26
N LEU A 164 18.50 -3.61 12.41
CA LEU A 164 18.11 -5.00 12.21
C LEU A 164 18.43 -5.46 10.78
N VAL A 165 17.98 -4.70 9.77
CA VAL A 165 18.20 -5.04 8.36
C VAL A 165 19.70 -5.07 8.04
N LYS A 166 20.47 -4.06 8.47
CA LYS A 166 21.94 -4.05 8.30
C LYS A 166 22.61 -5.28 8.92
N LYS A 167 22.15 -5.71 10.09
CA LYS A 167 22.68 -6.91 10.76
C LYS A 167 22.41 -8.18 9.96
N ILE A 168 21.18 -8.34 9.45
CA ILE A 168 20.81 -9.47 8.58
C ILE A 168 21.67 -9.48 7.31
N LEU A 169 21.82 -8.33 6.65
CA LEU A 169 22.65 -8.19 5.44
C LEU A 169 24.10 -8.62 5.69
N LYS A 170 24.70 -8.15 6.78
CA LYS A 170 26.08 -8.48 7.14
C LYS A 170 26.26 -9.97 7.43
N GLU A 171 25.38 -10.56 8.24
CA GLU A 171 25.59 -11.92 8.74
C GLU A 171 25.09 -13.03 7.81
N LYS A 172 24.06 -12.77 7.00
CA LYS A 172 23.50 -13.77 6.07
C LYS A 172 24.04 -13.65 4.65
N PHE A 173 24.40 -12.44 4.24
CA PHE A 173 24.80 -12.17 2.86
C PHE A 173 26.24 -11.64 2.75
N ASN A 174 26.93 -11.40 3.88
CA ASN A 174 28.25 -10.77 3.89
C ASN A 174 28.27 -9.40 3.20
N ILE A 175 27.16 -8.65 3.33
CA ILE A 175 26.97 -7.31 2.77
C ILE A 175 26.99 -6.30 3.92
N ASP A 176 28.07 -5.52 4.01
CA ASP A 176 28.29 -4.53 5.07
C ASP A 176 28.15 -3.07 4.59
N LYS A 177 28.39 -2.83 3.30
CA LYS A 177 28.42 -1.50 2.68
C LYS A 177 27.08 -1.03 2.09
N MET A 178 26.10 -1.92 1.94
CA MET A 178 24.80 -1.56 1.37
C MET A 178 24.13 -0.42 2.16
N PRO A 179 23.84 0.73 1.53
CA PRO A 179 23.11 1.81 2.19
C PRO A 179 21.70 1.35 2.56
N VAL A 180 21.37 1.42 3.85
CA VAL A 180 20.00 1.21 4.36
C VAL A 180 19.46 2.55 4.82
N LYS A 181 18.53 3.10 4.04
CA LYS A 181 17.85 4.39 4.25
C LYS A 181 16.51 4.18 4.96
N SER A 182 15.97 5.25 5.50
CA SER A 182 14.63 5.23 6.08
C SER A 182 13.86 6.52 5.80
N LEU A 183 12.56 6.36 5.58
CA LEU A 183 11.62 7.47 5.41
C LEU A 183 10.38 7.26 6.29
N ILE A 184 9.91 8.36 6.87
CA ILE A 184 8.62 8.48 7.54
C ILE A 184 7.66 9.13 6.55
N VAL A 185 6.73 8.34 6.03
CA VAL A 185 5.77 8.76 5.01
C VAL A 185 4.47 9.18 5.68
N MET A 186 4.17 10.48 5.63
CA MET A 186 2.90 11.02 6.10
C MET A 186 1.85 10.80 5.01
N ALA A 187 0.92 9.88 5.25
CA ALA A 187 -0.09 9.45 4.28
C ALA A 187 -1.37 10.30 4.30
N ASN A 188 -1.55 11.14 5.33
CA ASN A 188 -2.70 12.03 5.41
C ASN A 188 -2.41 13.36 4.69
N PRO A 189 -3.04 13.65 3.54
CA PRO A 189 -2.77 14.89 2.79
C PRO A 189 -3.20 16.15 3.55
N LYS A 190 -4.07 16.02 4.56
CA LYS A 190 -4.54 17.16 5.38
C LYS A 190 -3.55 17.56 6.48
N THR A 191 -2.52 16.75 6.72
CA THR A 191 -1.56 16.99 7.80
C THR A 191 -0.48 17.97 7.36
N ILE A 192 -0.37 19.11 8.05
CA ILE A 192 0.74 20.05 7.84
C ILE A 192 1.93 19.59 8.68
N ILE A 193 3.09 19.47 8.04
CA ILE A 193 4.34 19.07 8.68
C ILE A 193 5.22 20.31 8.79
N ARG A 194 5.47 20.76 10.03
CA ARG A 194 6.37 21.88 10.34
C ARG A 194 7.68 21.32 10.89
N LYS A 195 8.62 21.08 9.97
CA LYS A 195 9.91 20.47 10.27
C LYS A 195 11.11 21.41 10.11
N SER A 196 10.90 22.68 9.75
CA SER A 196 11.97 23.66 9.49
C SER A 196 12.93 23.88 10.65
N TYR A 197 12.49 23.60 11.89
CA TYR A 197 13.30 23.72 13.09
C TYR A 197 14.04 22.43 13.45
N ALA A 198 13.72 21.31 12.81
CA ALA A 198 14.29 20.01 13.13
C ALA A 198 15.74 19.88 12.62
N PRO A 199 16.54 18.96 13.17
CA PRO A 199 17.82 18.57 12.58
C PRO A 199 17.68 18.16 11.12
N GLU A 200 18.64 18.51 10.26
CA GLU A 200 18.62 18.26 8.82
C GLU A 200 18.35 16.78 8.49
N GLU A 201 19.02 15.86 9.19
CA GLU A 201 18.80 14.42 9.05
C GLU A 201 17.33 14.01 9.28
N ILE A 202 16.64 14.61 10.26
CA ILE A 202 15.23 14.34 10.52
C ILE A 202 14.35 14.99 9.44
N GLN A 203 14.72 16.18 8.96
CA GLN A 203 13.99 16.85 7.91
C GLN A 203 13.94 16.03 6.62
N GLU A 204 15.06 15.42 6.24
CA GLU A 204 15.17 14.61 5.03
C GLU A 204 14.38 13.30 5.13
N GLN A 205 14.24 12.75 6.35
CA GLN A 205 13.53 11.49 6.56
C GLN A 205 12.00 11.64 6.54
N ILE A 206 11.43 12.82 6.79
CA ILE A 206 9.98 13.00 6.85
C ILE A 206 9.45 13.52 5.51
N ILE A 207 8.61 12.74 4.83
CA ILE A 207 8.04 13.13 3.53
C ILE A 207 6.52 12.95 3.47
N ARG A 208 5.90 13.55 2.46
CA ARG A 208 4.51 13.26 2.09
C ARG A 208 4.49 12.16 1.05
N ALA A 209 3.44 11.34 1.03
CA ALA A 209 3.29 10.22 0.11
C ALA A 209 3.44 10.63 -1.37
N GLU A 210 2.88 11.76 -1.77
CA GLU A 210 2.96 12.32 -3.13
C GLU A 210 4.40 12.59 -3.64
N ASN A 211 5.37 12.74 -2.73
CA ASN A 211 6.76 13.03 -3.08
C ASN A 211 7.64 11.78 -3.10
N LEU A 212 7.07 10.59 -2.86
CA LEU A 212 7.83 9.36 -2.65
C LEU A 212 8.73 9.01 -3.85
N GLU A 213 8.19 9.06 -5.07
CA GLU A 213 8.96 8.79 -6.30
C GLU A 213 10.17 9.71 -6.45
N SER A 214 10.01 11.01 -6.19
CA SER A 214 11.09 12.00 -6.29
C SER A 214 12.25 11.67 -5.35
N TYR A 215 11.97 11.28 -4.11
CA TYR A 215 13.00 10.93 -3.13
C TYR A 215 13.69 9.60 -3.47
N LEU A 216 12.91 8.59 -3.86
CA LEU A 216 13.44 7.30 -4.22
C LEU A 216 14.32 7.37 -5.49
N SER A 217 13.90 8.15 -6.50
CA SER A 217 14.68 8.39 -7.71
C SER A 217 15.97 9.14 -7.42
N LYS A 218 15.91 10.21 -6.61
CA LYS A 218 17.10 10.99 -6.22
C LYS A 218 18.21 10.10 -5.67
N TRP A 219 17.88 9.13 -4.82
CA TRP A 219 18.87 8.21 -4.26
C TRP A 219 19.40 7.17 -5.24
N ILE A 220 18.63 6.80 -6.27
CA ILE A 220 19.15 5.93 -7.34
C ILE A 220 20.28 6.64 -8.09
N ASP A 221 20.15 7.94 -8.29
CA ASP A 221 21.13 8.75 -9.03
C ASP A 221 22.35 9.15 -8.19
N GLU A 222 22.16 9.42 -6.88
CA GLU A 222 23.22 9.93 -6.00
C GLU A 222 24.08 8.84 -5.35
N ILE A 223 23.56 7.62 -5.16
CA ILE A 223 24.24 6.58 -4.41
C ILE A 223 25.13 5.75 -5.33
N ASP A 224 26.44 5.91 -5.16
CA ASP A 224 27.46 5.07 -5.81
C ASP A 224 27.64 3.73 -5.08
N TYR A 225 26.62 2.87 -5.22
CA TYR A 225 26.63 1.47 -4.80
C TYR A 225 25.81 0.65 -5.78
N ASN A 226 26.21 -0.58 -6.08
CA ASN A 226 25.49 -1.40 -7.06
C ASN A 226 25.62 -2.89 -6.75
N LEU A 227 24.54 -3.46 -6.23
CA LEU A 227 24.39 -4.89 -6.00
C LEU A 227 23.91 -5.60 -7.27
N LYS A 228 24.28 -6.87 -7.45
CA LYS A 228 23.75 -7.66 -8.56
C LYS A 228 22.27 -7.96 -8.34
N GLU A 229 21.51 -8.00 -9.43
CA GLU A 229 20.05 -8.24 -9.35
C GLU A 229 19.71 -9.57 -8.68
N ASP A 230 20.44 -10.65 -8.99
CA ASP A 230 20.26 -11.95 -8.32
C ASP A 230 20.42 -11.84 -6.80
N GLU A 231 21.38 -11.04 -6.32
CA GLU A 231 21.59 -10.82 -4.89
C GLU A 231 20.41 -10.04 -4.28
N VAL A 232 19.91 -9.01 -4.98
CA VAL A 232 18.72 -8.25 -4.55
C VAL A 232 17.51 -9.17 -4.41
N PHE A 233 17.26 -10.07 -5.38
CA PHE A 233 16.20 -11.07 -5.31
C PHE A 233 16.41 -12.08 -4.18
N ASN A 234 17.62 -12.56 -3.98
CA ASN A 234 17.94 -13.49 -2.90
C ASN A 234 17.67 -12.88 -1.53
N ILE A 235 18.04 -11.60 -1.33
CA ILE A 235 17.74 -10.85 -0.11
C ILE A 235 16.23 -10.70 0.06
N ALA A 236 15.51 -10.27 -0.98
CA ALA A 236 14.06 -10.07 -0.91
C ALA A 236 13.31 -11.36 -0.54
N ASN A 237 13.67 -12.48 -1.17
CA ASN A 237 13.07 -13.79 -0.89
C ASN A 237 13.39 -14.27 0.53
N TYR A 238 14.64 -14.16 0.97
CA TYR A 238 14.99 -14.50 2.35
C TYR A 238 14.21 -13.69 3.39
N LEU A 239 14.08 -12.37 3.18
CA LEU A 239 13.33 -11.50 4.08
C LEU A 239 11.83 -11.82 4.08
N LYS A 240 11.26 -12.17 2.92
CA LYS A 240 9.88 -12.67 2.82
C LYS A 240 9.69 -13.97 3.60
N GLU A 241 10.58 -14.94 3.44
CA GLU A 241 10.50 -16.24 4.12
C GLU A 241 10.77 -16.12 5.63
N SER A 242 11.55 -15.12 6.05
CA SER A 242 11.84 -14.81 7.45
C SER A 242 10.68 -14.07 8.15
N HIS A 243 9.60 -13.75 7.43
CA HIS A 243 8.44 -13.07 7.97
C HIS A 243 7.75 -13.90 9.06
N LYS A 244 7.51 -13.30 10.22
CA LYS A 244 6.80 -13.92 11.35
C LYS A 244 5.63 -13.07 11.81
N PRO A 245 4.41 -13.32 11.30
CA PRO A 245 3.20 -12.59 11.70
C PRO A 245 3.06 -12.50 13.22
N ILE A 246 2.65 -11.34 13.72
CA ILE A 246 2.39 -11.17 15.16
C ILE A 246 1.08 -11.88 15.53
N THR A 247 1.07 -12.57 16.66
CA THR A 247 -0.14 -13.14 17.25
C THR A 247 -0.64 -12.22 18.37
N PHE A 248 -1.93 -11.93 18.38
CA PHE A 248 -2.54 -11.05 19.38
C PHE A 248 -3.34 -11.86 20.39
N ASP A 249 -3.00 -11.71 21.68
CA ASP A 249 -3.85 -12.18 22.76
C ASP A 249 -4.91 -11.12 23.10
N TYR A 250 -6.07 -11.23 22.46
CA TYR A 250 -7.18 -10.31 22.68
C TYR A 250 -7.81 -10.47 24.07
N ASN A 251 -7.75 -11.67 24.66
CA ASN A 251 -8.28 -11.92 26.00
C ASN A 251 -7.50 -11.11 27.04
N ALA A 252 -6.18 -11.15 26.95
CA ALA A 252 -5.31 -10.33 27.80
C ALA A 252 -5.49 -8.83 27.53
N LYS A 253 -5.53 -8.41 26.24
CA LYS A 253 -5.62 -6.99 25.85
C LYS A 253 -6.90 -6.31 26.34
N TYR A 254 -8.04 -7.00 26.25
CA TYR A 254 -9.36 -6.46 26.60
C TYR A 254 -9.93 -6.98 27.92
N LYS A 255 -9.16 -7.82 28.65
CA LYS A 255 -9.59 -8.44 29.91
C LYS A 255 -10.94 -9.17 29.71
N LEU A 256 -10.98 -10.08 28.75
CA LEU A 256 -12.16 -10.89 28.47
C LEU A 256 -12.17 -12.05 29.47
N ASP A 257 -13.17 -12.12 30.35
CA ASP A 257 -13.29 -13.21 31.32
C ASP A 257 -13.93 -14.44 30.64
N GLU A 258 -13.48 -15.66 30.98
CA GLU A 258 -14.02 -16.92 30.45
C GLU A 258 -15.54 -17.07 30.67
N LYS A 259 -16.08 -16.42 31.72
CA LYS A 259 -17.52 -16.42 32.07
C LYS A 259 -18.42 -15.65 31.11
N THR A 260 -17.86 -14.93 30.15
CA THR A 260 -18.63 -14.22 29.12
C THR A 260 -19.05 -15.14 27.95
N SER A 261 -18.68 -16.43 28.04
CA SER A 261 -18.98 -17.45 27.03
C SER A 261 -20.31 -18.16 27.31
N ASN A 262 -21.44 -17.47 27.22
CA ASN A 262 -22.71 -18.19 27.09
C ASN A 262 -22.75 -18.88 25.71
N PHE A 263 -22.22 -20.10 25.65
CA PHE A 263 -22.05 -20.91 24.42
C PHE A 263 -23.34 -21.04 23.59
N ASN A 264 -24.52 -21.02 24.22
CA ASN A 264 -25.81 -21.16 23.52
C ASN A 264 -26.37 -19.83 22.96
N SER A 265 -26.07 -18.67 23.54
CA SER A 265 -26.43 -17.36 22.95
C SER A 265 -25.41 -16.90 21.90
N ASN A 266 -24.16 -17.33 22.03
CA ASN A 266 -23.09 -16.92 21.11
C ASN A 266 -23.15 -17.66 19.77
N LYS A 267 -23.62 -18.92 19.74
CA LYS A 267 -23.83 -19.65 18.49
C LYS A 267 -24.95 -19.04 17.64
N SER A 268 -26.07 -18.63 18.25
CA SER A 268 -27.16 -17.96 17.54
C SER A 268 -26.80 -16.53 17.12
N LYS A 269 -26.03 -15.77 17.91
CA LYS A 269 -25.51 -14.44 17.53
C LYS A 269 -24.45 -14.53 16.44
N MET A 270 -23.54 -15.50 16.47
CA MET A 270 -22.56 -15.74 15.39
C MET A 270 -23.20 -16.34 14.15
N GLU A 271 -24.17 -17.26 14.24
CA GLU A 271 -24.92 -17.73 13.05
C GLU A 271 -25.79 -16.62 12.47
N LYS A 272 -26.31 -15.70 13.29
CA LYS A 272 -27.05 -14.51 12.82
C LYS A 272 -26.09 -13.46 12.28
N TYR A 273 -24.89 -13.31 12.82
CA TYR A 273 -23.83 -12.47 12.24
C TYR A 273 -23.20 -13.13 11.03
N GLU A 274 -23.12 -14.44 10.88
CA GLU A 274 -22.68 -15.11 9.66
C GLU A 274 -23.79 -15.15 8.64
N LYS A 275 -25.08 -15.16 9.05
CA LYS A 275 -26.24 -14.91 8.19
C LYS A 275 -26.39 -13.45 7.82
N GLN A 276 -25.96 -12.50 8.66
CA GLN A 276 -25.96 -11.06 8.40
C GLN A 276 -24.69 -10.59 7.72
N LYS A 277 -23.54 -11.19 8.01
CA LYS A 277 -22.28 -11.10 7.28
C LYS A 277 -22.46 -11.88 6.00
N SER A 278 -23.25 -12.95 5.89
CA SER A 278 -23.65 -13.49 4.59
C SER A 278 -24.83 -12.75 3.98
N HIS A 279 -25.64 -11.94 4.67
CA HIS A 279 -26.64 -11.03 4.06
C HIS A 279 -26.09 -9.63 3.79
N LYS A 280 -24.92 -9.28 4.32
CA LYS A 280 -24.17 -8.03 4.16
C LYS A 280 -22.92 -8.29 3.34
N ILE A 281 -22.38 -9.50 3.33
CA ILE A 281 -21.64 -10.09 2.22
C ILE A 281 -22.64 -10.37 1.12
N VAL A 282 -23.84 -10.94 1.27
CA VAL A 282 -24.85 -10.99 0.15
C VAL A 282 -25.52 -9.65 -0.13
N LYS A 283 -25.48 -8.59 0.70
CA LYS A 283 -25.89 -7.24 0.27
C LYS A 283 -24.73 -6.44 -0.27
N ASP A 284 -23.56 -6.53 0.34
CA ASP A 284 -22.35 -5.94 -0.22
C ASP A 284 -21.89 -6.75 -1.42
N GLU A 285 -22.27 -8.01 -1.64
CA GLU A 285 -22.14 -8.91 -2.83
C GLU A 285 -23.42 -8.84 -3.69
N GLU A 286 -24.64 -8.58 -3.22
CA GLU A 286 -25.69 -8.13 -4.14
C GLU A 286 -25.46 -6.68 -4.60
N VAL A 287 -24.51 -5.97 -3.97
CA VAL A 287 -23.96 -4.69 -4.42
C VAL A 287 -22.57 -4.87 -5.08
N LEU A 288 -21.82 -5.93 -4.76
CA LEU A 288 -20.45 -6.21 -5.27
C LEU A 288 -20.41 -7.35 -6.27
N MET A 289 -21.15 -8.45 -6.15
CA MET A 289 -21.50 -9.47 -7.16
C MET A 289 -22.45 -8.93 -8.23
N LYS A 290 -23.35 -7.99 -7.90
CA LYS A 290 -24.06 -7.20 -8.94
C LYS A 290 -23.14 -6.18 -9.63
N CYS A 291 -21.93 -6.00 -9.10
CA CYS A 291 -20.84 -5.21 -9.69
C CYS A 291 -19.55 -6.00 -10.05
N LYS A 292 -19.46 -7.33 -9.82
CA LYS A 292 -18.20 -8.11 -9.96
C LYS A 292 -18.20 -9.07 -11.14
N GLU A 293 -19.35 -9.52 -11.62
CA GLU A 293 -19.38 -10.43 -12.78
C GLU A 293 -19.82 -9.77 -14.10
N ILE A 294 -20.04 -8.45 -14.15
CA ILE A 294 -20.33 -7.76 -15.44
C ILE A 294 -19.47 -6.49 -15.72
N GLN A 295 -18.68 -5.91 -14.79
CA GLN A 295 -18.03 -4.61 -15.09
C GLN A 295 -16.51 -4.49 -14.96
N SER A 296 -15.77 -5.39 -14.30
CA SER A 296 -14.31 -5.20 -14.14
C SER A 296 -13.49 -5.64 -15.36
N ASP A 297 -13.96 -6.64 -16.12
CA ASP A 297 -13.36 -7.01 -17.40
C ASP A 297 -13.80 -6.06 -18.52
N ASP A 298 -15.05 -5.56 -18.48
CA ASP A 298 -15.61 -4.63 -19.45
C ASP A 298 -14.92 -3.25 -19.41
N VAL A 299 -14.74 -2.64 -18.23
CA VAL A 299 -14.09 -1.32 -18.12
C VAL A 299 -12.60 -1.36 -18.47
N ASN A 300 -11.90 -2.43 -18.10
CA ASN A 300 -10.48 -2.59 -18.45
C ASN A 300 -10.32 -2.93 -19.94
N THR A 301 -11.19 -3.78 -20.50
CA THR A 301 -11.23 -4.07 -21.95
C THR A 301 -11.56 -2.81 -22.74
N LEU A 302 -12.55 -2.02 -22.30
CA LEU A 302 -12.93 -0.76 -22.91
C LEU A 302 -11.80 0.28 -22.85
N ARG A 303 -11.07 0.35 -21.72
CA ARG A 303 -9.88 1.20 -21.60
C ARG A 303 -8.79 0.79 -22.58
N GLU A 304 -8.55 -0.50 -22.76
CA GLU A 304 -7.57 -0.99 -23.74
C GLU A 304 -8.03 -0.78 -25.19
N GLN A 305 -9.33 -0.93 -25.49
CA GLN A 305 -9.90 -0.61 -26.80
C GLN A 305 -9.79 0.88 -27.13
N LEU A 306 -10.05 1.77 -26.17
CA LEU A 306 -9.90 3.22 -26.33
C LEU A 306 -8.42 3.62 -26.48
N LYS A 307 -7.50 2.98 -25.74
CA LYS A 307 -6.04 3.17 -25.94
C LYS A 307 -5.61 2.72 -27.33
N LYS A 308 -6.08 1.56 -27.79
CA LYS A 308 -5.77 1.04 -29.12
C LYS A 308 -6.30 1.95 -30.21
N PHE A 309 -7.56 2.39 -30.11
CA PHE A 309 -8.16 3.36 -31.04
C PHE A 309 -7.38 4.68 -31.08
N ARG A 310 -7.01 5.21 -29.91
CA ARG A 310 -6.22 6.44 -29.79
C ARG A 310 -4.88 6.30 -30.51
N LEU A 311 -4.21 5.17 -30.32
CA LEU A 311 -2.91 4.88 -30.94
C LEU A 311 -3.05 4.73 -32.47
N GLU A 312 -4.00 3.93 -32.95
CA GLU A 312 -4.18 3.69 -34.39
C GLU A 312 -4.63 4.95 -35.14
N THR A 313 -5.52 5.76 -34.54
CA THR A 313 -5.93 7.04 -35.11
C THR A 313 -4.77 8.04 -35.16
N SER A 314 -3.93 8.06 -34.12
CA SER A 314 -2.74 8.92 -34.10
C SER A 314 -1.74 8.58 -35.20
N LYS A 315 -1.56 7.28 -35.50
CA LYS A 315 -0.73 6.80 -36.60
C LYS A 315 -1.34 7.13 -37.97
N ARG A 316 -2.64 6.89 -38.14
CA ARG A 316 -3.38 7.16 -39.39
C ARG A 316 -3.33 8.63 -39.79
N GLU A 317 -3.40 9.52 -38.80
CA GLU A 317 -3.44 10.97 -39.03
C GLU A 317 -2.09 11.67 -38.85
N ASN A 318 -1.04 10.90 -38.52
CA ASN A 318 0.31 11.40 -38.25
C ASN A 318 0.33 12.54 -37.20
N ILE A 319 -0.38 12.34 -36.09
CA ILE A 319 -0.46 13.25 -34.95
C ILE A 319 -0.11 12.52 -33.66
N ARG A 320 0.19 13.23 -32.58
CA ARG A 320 0.47 12.58 -31.27
C ARG A 320 -0.83 12.06 -30.64
N ALA A 321 -0.76 10.90 -29.99
CA ALA A 321 -1.92 10.20 -29.41
C ALA A 321 -2.82 11.06 -28.52
N TYR A 322 -2.24 11.93 -27.70
CA TYR A 322 -2.99 12.81 -26.80
C TYR A 322 -3.77 13.93 -27.53
N PHE A 323 -3.47 14.22 -28.81
CA PHE A 323 -4.27 15.16 -29.60
C PHE A 323 -5.61 14.56 -30.06
N VAL A 324 -5.73 13.23 -30.10
CA VAL A 324 -7.01 12.54 -30.34
C VAL A 324 -7.89 12.69 -29.10
N PHE A 325 -7.39 12.24 -27.94
CA PHE A 325 -7.87 12.61 -26.61
C PHE A 325 -6.86 12.27 -25.49
N ASN A 326 -6.86 13.05 -24.41
CA ASN A 326 -5.96 12.85 -23.26
C ASN A 326 -6.49 11.80 -22.26
N ASN A 327 -5.73 11.51 -21.21
CA ASN A 327 -6.11 10.47 -20.23
C ASN A 327 -7.35 10.87 -19.40
N ASP A 328 -7.47 12.14 -19.04
CA ASP A 328 -8.66 12.64 -18.31
C ASP A 328 -9.93 12.55 -19.17
N GLU A 329 -9.80 12.86 -20.47
CA GLU A 329 -10.86 12.71 -21.47
C GLU A 329 -11.25 11.23 -21.64
N MET A 330 -10.28 10.30 -21.64
CA MET A 330 -10.51 8.86 -21.70
C MET A 330 -11.27 8.34 -20.47
N GLU A 331 -10.84 8.72 -19.27
CA GLU A 331 -11.54 8.34 -18.04
C GLU A 331 -12.95 8.95 -17.99
N SER A 332 -13.13 10.18 -18.50
CA SER A 332 -14.46 10.80 -18.59
C SER A 332 -15.39 10.08 -19.58
N LEU A 333 -14.86 9.52 -20.68
CA LEU A 333 -15.65 8.66 -21.58
C LEU A 333 -16.07 7.35 -20.90
N ILE A 334 -15.15 6.73 -20.16
CA ILE A 334 -15.38 5.48 -19.43
C ILE A 334 -16.40 5.68 -18.30
N GLU A 335 -16.32 6.82 -17.60
CA GLU A 335 -17.21 7.19 -16.50
C GLU A 335 -18.62 7.55 -17.00
N LYS A 336 -18.73 8.35 -18.07
CA LYS A 336 -20.02 8.87 -18.56
C LYS A 336 -20.72 7.99 -19.58
N ARG A 337 -20.01 7.04 -20.21
CA ARG A 337 -20.50 6.12 -21.26
C ARG A 337 -21.53 6.76 -22.22
N PRO A 338 -21.17 7.85 -22.93
CA PRO A 338 -22.11 8.53 -23.82
C PRO A 338 -22.65 7.59 -24.90
N GLN A 339 -23.96 7.62 -25.15
CA GLN A 339 -24.62 6.76 -26.13
C GLN A 339 -25.01 7.50 -27.42
N SER A 340 -24.80 8.82 -27.47
CA SER A 340 -25.06 9.66 -28.64
C SER A 340 -24.03 10.78 -28.81
N GLU A 341 -23.91 11.33 -30.02
CA GLU A 341 -23.02 12.47 -30.30
C GLU A 341 -23.38 13.70 -29.44
N LYS A 342 -24.66 13.87 -29.10
CA LYS A 342 -25.14 14.94 -28.20
C LYS A 342 -24.66 14.75 -26.75
N GLU A 343 -24.48 13.51 -26.31
CA GLU A 343 -23.91 13.20 -24.99
C GLU A 343 -22.40 13.27 -25.00
N LEU A 344 -21.76 12.90 -26.11
CA LEU A 344 -20.32 13.03 -26.30
C LEU A 344 -19.88 14.50 -26.25
N LEU A 345 -20.68 15.42 -26.79
CA LEU A 345 -20.47 16.88 -26.68
C LEU A 345 -20.50 17.41 -25.23
N LYS A 346 -21.13 16.67 -24.29
CA LYS A 346 -21.17 17.03 -22.86
C LYS A 346 -19.99 16.43 -22.07
N VAL A 347 -19.15 15.62 -22.71
CA VAL A 347 -17.93 15.08 -22.10
C VAL A 347 -16.85 16.16 -22.15
N ARG A 348 -16.16 16.34 -21.02
CA ARG A 348 -15.14 17.38 -20.87
C ARG A 348 -14.04 17.12 -21.91
N GLY A 349 -13.76 18.09 -22.79
CA GLY A 349 -12.71 17.97 -23.82
C GLY A 349 -13.15 17.49 -25.21
N PHE A 350 -14.44 17.13 -25.37
CA PHE A 350 -15.03 16.75 -26.65
C PHE A 350 -15.87 17.89 -27.25
N GLY A 351 -15.24 18.71 -28.08
CA GLY A 351 -15.93 19.75 -28.88
C GLY A 351 -16.44 19.22 -30.24
N GLU A 352 -17.26 20.03 -30.93
CA GLU A 352 -17.93 19.67 -32.19
C GLU A 352 -17.00 19.02 -33.23
N LYS A 353 -15.82 19.61 -33.46
CA LYS A 353 -14.84 19.07 -34.41
C LYS A 353 -14.31 17.67 -34.06
N LYS A 354 -14.11 17.38 -32.76
CA LYS A 354 -13.66 16.04 -32.30
C LYS A 354 -14.80 15.03 -32.39
N VAL A 355 -16.03 15.45 -32.07
CA VAL A 355 -17.23 14.61 -32.13
C VAL A 355 -17.57 14.25 -33.58
N GLU A 356 -17.49 15.20 -34.50
CA GLU A 356 -17.69 14.96 -35.92
C GLU A 356 -16.66 13.97 -36.48
N LYS A 357 -15.39 14.13 -36.07
CA LYS A 357 -14.27 13.37 -36.63
C LYS A 357 -14.08 11.97 -36.03
N TYR A 358 -14.28 11.82 -34.72
CA TYR A 358 -13.99 10.56 -34.00
C TYR A 358 -15.22 9.98 -33.28
N GLY A 359 -16.33 10.74 -33.19
CA GLY A 359 -17.46 10.38 -32.34
C GLY A 359 -18.13 9.07 -32.71
N LYS A 360 -18.31 8.78 -34.00
CA LYS A 360 -18.91 7.51 -34.45
C LYS A 360 -18.07 6.28 -34.07
N GLU A 361 -16.75 6.37 -34.24
CA GLU A 361 -15.82 5.28 -33.91
C GLU A 361 -15.75 5.06 -32.39
N ILE A 362 -15.69 6.15 -31.61
CA ILE A 362 -15.70 6.10 -30.14
C ILE A 362 -17.04 5.52 -29.62
N LEU A 363 -18.18 5.95 -30.18
CA LEU A 363 -19.50 5.43 -29.78
C LEU A 363 -19.68 3.95 -30.13
N ASN A 364 -19.03 3.44 -31.18
CA ASN A 364 -19.03 2.01 -31.48
C ASN A 364 -18.19 1.21 -30.49
N ILE A 365 -17.06 1.76 -30.04
CA ILE A 365 -16.22 1.15 -28.99
C ILE A 365 -16.97 1.13 -27.65
N LEU A 366 -17.74 2.18 -27.34
CA LEU A 366 -18.52 2.28 -26.09
C LEU A 366 -19.81 1.43 -26.08
N LYS A 367 -20.24 0.88 -27.23
CA LYS A 367 -21.43 0.04 -27.36
C LYS A 367 -21.14 -1.47 -27.32
N ASN A 368 -19.89 -1.85 -27.56
CA ASN A 368 -19.38 -3.21 -27.42
C ASN A 368 -18.82 -3.40 -26.01
#